data_AF-A0A961SAL0-F1
#
_entry.id   AF-A0A961SAL0-F1
#
_cell.length_a   1.000
_cell.length_b   1.000
_cell.length_c   1.000
_cell.angle_alpha   90.00
_cell.angle_beta   90.00
_cell.angle_gamma   90.00
#
_symmetry.space_group_name_H-M   'P 1'
#
loop_
_entity.id
_entity.type
_entity.pdbx_description
1 polymer ?
#
loop_
_entity_poly.entity_id
_entity_poly.type
_entity_poly.pdbx_seq_one_letter_code
_entity_poly.pdbx_strand_id
1 'polypeptide(L)'
;MYDLSQTTAACDLEEEELKEQKQAALELILDAWEEARMDGVSPDLIANAALFAALSDLVTSYGEEAVIELTEGLAGRIRRGDFTLRRVVQ
;
A
#
# COMPACT_ATOMS: atom_id res chain seq x y z
N MET A 1 -7.64 37.65 -17.75
CA MET A 1 -8.38 36.39 -17.94
C MET A 1 -7.34 35.30 -17.75
N TYR A 2 -7.27 34.70 -16.55
CA TYR A 2 -6.25 33.68 -16.26
C TYR A 2 -6.59 32.41 -17.04
N ASP A 3 -5.54 31.80 -17.58
CA ASP A 3 -5.58 30.66 -18.48
C ASP A 3 -6.03 29.39 -17.74
N LEU A 4 -7.33 29.10 -17.81
CA LEU A 4 -7.96 27.91 -17.24
C LEU A 4 -7.46 26.59 -17.86
N SER A 5 -6.68 26.63 -18.95
CA SER A 5 -6.07 25.43 -19.56
C SER A 5 -4.83 24.95 -18.82
N GLN A 6 -4.12 25.84 -18.11
CA GLN A 6 -2.92 25.47 -17.34
C GLN A 6 -3.25 24.80 -16.00
N THR A 7 -4.42 25.11 -15.41
CA THR A 7 -4.85 24.47 -14.15
C THR A 7 -5.29 23.01 -14.34
N THR A 8 -5.89 22.65 -15.49
CA THR A 8 -6.29 21.25 -15.73
C THR A 8 -5.08 20.37 -16.04
N ALA A 9 -4.12 20.87 -16.84
CA ALA A 9 -2.92 20.12 -17.20
C ALA A 9 -1.97 19.87 -16.01
N ALA A 10 -1.88 20.79 -15.05
CA ALA A 10 -1.07 20.60 -13.85
C ALA A 10 -1.63 19.49 -12.95
N CYS A 11 -2.95 19.42 -12.79
CA CYS A 11 -3.61 18.39 -11.97
C CYS A 11 -3.47 16.99 -12.60
N ASP A 12 -3.56 16.89 -13.93
CA ASP A 12 -3.40 15.63 -14.67
C ASP A 12 -1.95 15.10 -14.62
N LEU A 13 -0.95 15.99 -14.66
CA LEU A 13 0.47 15.60 -14.56
C LEU A 13 0.86 15.13 -13.15
N GLU A 14 0.35 15.79 -12.11
CA GLU A 14 0.56 15.38 -10.71
C GLU A 14 -0.06 13.99 -10.44
N GLU A 15 -1.18 13.67 -11.08
CA GLU A 15 -1.84 12.38 -10.92
C GLU A 15 -1.09 11.23 -11.62
N GLU A 16 -0.52 11.48 -12.81
CA GLU A 16 0.36 10.53 -13.49
C GLU A 16 1.68 10.33 -12.73
N GLU A 17 2.30 11.40 -12.24
CA GLU A 17 3.52 11.29 -11.41
C GLU A 17 3.27 10.49 -10.12
N LEU A 18 2.11 10.69 -9.47
CA LEU A 18 1.71 9.90 -8.31
C LEU A 18 1.49 8.42 -8.66
N LYS A 19 0.92 8.11 -9.83
CA LYS A 19 0.76 6.72 -10.30
C LYS A 19 2.12 6.07 -10.54
N GLU A 20 3.04 6.76 -11.20
CA GLU A 20 4.41 6.29 -11.43
C GLU A 20 5.14 6.06 -10.12
N GLN A 21 5.05 6.98 -9.16
CA GLN A 21 5.65 6.83 -7.83
C GLN A 21 5.07 5.63 -7.07
N LYS A 22 3.74 5.42 -7.12
CA LYS A 22 3.10 4.25 -6.51
C LYS A 22 3.56 2.95 -7.15
N GLN A 23 3.67 2.92 -8.48
CA GLN A 23 4.15 1.75 -9.21
C GLN A 23 5.62 1.44 -8.87
N ALA A 24 6.48 2.45 -8.87
CA ALA A 24 7.89 2.31 -8.49
C ALA A 24 8.06 1.82 -7.04
N ALA A 25 7.28 2.36 -6.10
CA ALA A 25 7.30 1.90 -4.71
C ALA A 25 6.88 0.43 -4.57
N LEU A 26 5.86 0.01 -5.33
CA LEU A 26 5.42 -1.39 -5.34
C LEU A 26 6.51 -2.31 -5.91
N GLU A 27 7.14 -1.93 -7.00
CA GLU A 27 8.24 -2.70 -7.61
C GLU A 27 9.42 -2.86 -6.63
N LEU A 28 9.83 -1.79 -5.96
CA LEU A 28 10.88 -1.86 -4.94
C LEU A 28 10.54 -2.81 -3.80
N ILE A 29 9.27 -2.83 -3.35
CA ILE A 29 8.82 -3.75 -2.31
C ILE A 29 8.82 -5.20 -2.82
N LEU A 30 8.40 -5.43 -4.06
CA LEU A 30 8.39 -6.77 -4.66
C LEU A 30 9.80 -7.32 -4.87
N ASP A 31 10.75 -6.47 -5.28
CA ASP A 31 12.15 -6.84 -5.44
C ASP A 31 12.76 -7.20 -4.09
N ALA A 32 12.55 -6.37 -3.06
CA ALA A 32 12.99 -6.68 -1.70
C ALA A 32 12.34 -7.96 -1.15
N TRP A 33 11.11 -8.25 -1.56
CA TRP A 33 10.43 -9.49 -1.20
C TRP A 33 11.07 -10.73 -1.84
N GLU A 34 11.42 -10.65 -3.12
CA GLU A 34 12.10 -11.74 -3.81
C GLU A 34 13.51 -11.96 -3.26
N GLU A 35 14.24 -10.88 -2.97
CA GLU A 35 15.57 -10.94 -2.34
C GLU A 35 15.52 -11.65 -0.98
N ALA A 36 14.60 -11.25 -0.09
CA ALA A 36 14.43 -11.89 1.20
C ALA A 36 14.06 -13.38 1.07
N ARG A 37 13.30 -13.75 0.03
CA ARG A 37 12.97 -15.16 -0.26
C ARG A 37 14.20 -15.95 -0.72
N MET A 38 15.06 -15.34 -1.54
CA MET A 38 16.32 -15.93 -1.98
C MET A 38 17.30 -16.16 -0.83
N ASP A 39 17.29 -15.28 0.18
CA ASP A 39 18.05 -15.43 1.43
C ASP A 39 17.50 -16.52 2.36
N GLY A 40 16.39 -17.17 1.98
CA GLY A 40 15.77 -18.26 2.72
C GLY A 40 14.78 -17.81 3.80
N VAL A 41 14.37 -16.54 3.80
CA VAL A 41 13.33 -16.05 4.72
C VAL A 41 11.96 -16.56 4.24
N SER A 42 11.17 -17.09 5.17
CA SER A 42 9.80 -17.54 4.86
C SER A 42 8.94 -16.36 4.40
N PRO A 43 8.12 -16.51 3.34
CA PRO A 43 7.17 -15.48 2.89
C PRO A 43 6.24 -14.97 4.00
N ASP A 44 5.87 -15.85 4.95
CA ASP A 44 5.03 -15.47 6.08
C ASP A 44 5.75 -14.50 7.03
N LEU A 45 7.07 -14.65 7.19
CA LEU A 45 7.87 -13.73 8.00
C LEU A 45 8.05 -12.39 7.29
N ILE A 46 8.27 -12.39 5.98
CA ILE A 46 8.37 -11.18 5.17
C ILE A 46 7.05 -10.39 5.25
N ALA A 47 5.90 -11.08 5.14
CA ALA A 47 4.58 -10.45 5.27
C ALA A 47 4.35 -9.80 6.63
N ASN A 48 4.72 -10.49 7.72
CA ASN A 48 4.61 -9.94 9.07
C ASN A 48 5.52 -8.73 9.26
N ALA A 49 6.76 -8.78 8.76
CA ALA A 49 7.69 -7.67 8.82
C ALA A 49 7.18 -6.45 8.02
N ALA A 50 6.66 -6.66 6.82
CA ALA A 50 6.08 -5.62 5.99
C ALA A 50 4.86 -4.97 6.66
N LEU A 51 3.97 -5.77 7.27
CA LEU A 51 2.83 -5.25 8.03
C LEU A 51 3.28 -4.39 9.22
N PHE A 52 4.29 -4.85 9.97
CA PHE A 52 4.83 -4.10 11.09
C PHE A 52 5.46 -2.78 10.63
N ALA A 53 6.26 -2.79 9.56
CA ALA A 53 6.87 -1.59 9.00
C ALA A 53 5.80 -0.58 8.54
N ALA A 54 4.80 -1.05 7.80
CA ALA A 54 3.71 -0.21 7.33
C ALA A 54 2.90 0.41 8.48
N LEU A 55 2.51 -0.37 9.49
CA LEU A 55 1.77 0.15 10.64
C LEU A 55 2.61 1.13 11.46
N SER A 56 3.91 0.85 11.64
CA SER A 56 4.83 1.73 12.39
C SER A 56 5.00 3.08 11.69
N ASP A 57 5.08 3.09 10.36
CA ASP A 57 5.19 4.32 9.57
C ASP A 57 3.88 5.15 9.60
N LEU A 58 2.73 4.46 9.53
CA LEU A 58 1.42 5.09 9.69
C LEU A 58 1.25 5.71 11.08
N VAL A 59 1.66 5.01 12.15
CA VAL A 59 1.60 5.54 13.53
C VAL A 59 2.52 6.75 13.67
N THR A 60 3.71 6.69 13.08
CA THR A 60 4.66 7.82 13.11
C THR A 60 4.12 9.05 12.39
N SER A 61 3.46 8.84 11.24
CA SER A 61 2.95 9.92 10.39
C SER A 61 1.62 10.52 10.89
N TYR A 62 0.72 9.69 11.43
CA TYR A 62 -0.68 10.07 11.72
C TYR A 62 -1.07 9.93 13.19
N GLY A 63 -0.25 9.28 14.02
CA GLY A 63 -0.54 8.99 15.43
C GLY A 63 -1.30 7.68 15.65
N GLU A 64 -1.26 7.19 16.89
CA GLU A 64 -1.81 5.87 17.27
C GLU A 64 -3.34 5.78 17.05
N GLU A 65 -4.10 6.79 17.46
CA GLU A 65 -5.56 6.80 17.35
C GLU A 65 -6.04 6.71 15.90
N ALA A 66 -5.39 7.42 14.97
CA ALA A 66 -5.73 7.37 13.55
C ALA A 66 -5.50 5.96 12.96
N VAL A 67 -4.45 5.27 13.41
CA VAL A 67 -4.15 3.90 12.96
C VAL A 67 -5.08 2.88 13.61
N ILE A 68 -5.50 3.10 14.86
CA ILE A 68 -6.55 2.29 15.51
C ILE A 68 -7.82 2.36 14.66
N GLU A 69 -8.33 3.55 14.36
CA GLU A 69 -9.52 3.73 13.52
C GLU A 69 -9.34 3.11 12.11
N LEU A 70 -8.16 3.24 11.51
CA LEU A 70 -7.87 2.63 10.20
C LEU A 70 -7.91 1.10 10.24
N THR A 71 -7.44 0.51 11.33
CA THR A 71 -7.38 -0.96 11.50
C THR A 71 -8.71 -1.53 12.03
N GLU A 72 -9.59 -0.69 12.56
CA GLU A 72 -10.96 -1.07 12.91
C GLU A 72 -11.68 -1.63 11.67
N GLY A 73 -12.20 -2.85 11.79
CA GLY A 73 -12.88 -3.54 10.69
C GLY A 73 -11.97 -4.29 9.72
N LEU A 74 -10.64 -4.23 9.85
CA LEU A 74 -9.71 -5.02 9.02
C LEU A 74 -9.97 -6.53 9.15
N ALA A 75 -10.18 -7.03 10.37
CA ALA A 75 -10.60 -8.41 10.60
C ALA A 75 -11.94 -8.75 9.92
N GLY A 76 -12.87 -7.79 9.84
CA GLY A 76 -14.12 -7.93 9.11
C GLY A 76 -13.90 -8.08 7.61
N ARG A 77 -13.02 -7.26 7.02
CA ARG A 77 -12.59 -7.34 5.61
C ARG A 77 -11.93 -8.68 5.29
N ILE A 78 -11.04 -9.16 6.17
CA ILE A 78 -10.42 -10.49 6.03
C ILE A 78 -11.47 -11.59 6.03
N ARG A 79 -12.43 -11.56 6.96
CA ARG A 79 -13.52 -12.56 7.00
C ARG A 79 -14.41 -12.55 5.76
N ARG A 80 -14.60 -11.39 5.12
CA ARG A 80 -15.34 -11.28 3.84
C ARG A 80 -14.54 -11.77 2.63
N GLY A 81 -13.24 -12.04 2.82
CA GLY A 81 -12.34 -12.47 1.76
C GLY A 81 -11.83 -11.32 0.89
N ASP A 82 -11.89 -10.06 1.36
CA ASP A 82 -11.44 -8.89 0.59
C ASP A 82 -9.94 -8.98 0.22
N PHE A 83 -9.17 -9.78 0.96
CA PHE A 83 -7.74 -10.04 0.74
C PHE A 83 -7.44 -11.43 0.16
N THR A 84 -8.48 -12.21 -0.16
CA THR A 84 -8.29 -13.53 -0.78
C THR A 84 -8.23 -13.38 -2.29
N LEU A 85 -7.01 -13.34 -2.85
CA LEU A 85 -6.75 -13.16 -4.29
C LEU A 85 -7.35 -14.27 -5.19
N ARG A 86 -7.75 -15.41 -4.61
CA ARG A 86 -8.45 -16.50 -5.30
C ARG A 86 -9.79 -16.80 -4.61
N ARG A 87 -10.78 -15.91 -4.75
CA ARG A 87 -12.18 -16.32 -4.52
C ARG A 87 -12.59 -17.21 -5.69
N VAL A 88 -12.62 -18.53 -5.48
CA VAL A 88 -13.40 -19.41 -6.35
C VAL A 88 -14.85 -19.04 -6.07
N VAL A 89 -15.50 -18.37 -7.02
CA VAL A 89 -16.95 -18.15 -6.97
C VAL A 89 -17.56 -19.55 -7.00
N GLN A 90 -18.13 -19.99 -5.88
CA GLN A 90 -18.97 -21.20 -5.82
C GLN A 90 -20.42 -20.77 -5.85
#